data_AF-A0A436X031-F1
#
_entry.id   AF-A0A436X031-F1
#
_cell.length_a   1.000
_cell.length_b   1.000
_cell.length_c   1.000
_cell.angle_alpha   90.00
_cell.angle_beta   90.00
_cell.angle_gamma   90.00
#
_symmetry.space_group_name_H-M   'P 1'
#
loop_
_entity.id
_entity.type
_entity.pdbx_description
1 polymer ?
#
loop_
_entity_poly.entity_id
_entity_poly.type
_entity_poly.pdbx_seq_one_letter_code
_entity_poly.pdbx_strand_id
1 'polypeptide(L)'
;MPKMNTDGHGSTPKLTEPEPLPSLFVTGYAIQVVEENIIRLLFWTELPEIGGQEHEARLQARIAMPIKTFRSLISEARKISRSKQ
;
A
#
# COMPACT_ATOMS: atom_id res chain seq x y z
N MET A 1 20.15 6.89 -42.14
CA MET A 1 19.71 6.12 -40.96
C MET A 1 20.65 4.92 -40.82
N PRO A 2 21.46 4.82 -39.75
CA PRO A 2 22.36 3.68 -39.62
C PRO A 2 21.56 2.44 -39.23
N LYS A 3 21.85 1.32 -39.92
CA LYS A 3 21.25 -0.01 -39.71
C LYS A 3 21.54 -0.51 -38.30
N MET A 4 20.50 -0.90 -37.58
CA MET A 4 20.62 -1.66 -36.33
C MET A 4 20.92 -3.12 -36.70
N ASN A 5 22.16 -3.56 -36.46
CA ASN A 5 22.54 -4.97 -36.56
C ASN A 5 22.16 -5.64 -35.23
N THR A 6 21.18 -6.54 -35.25
CA THR A 6 20.86 -7.39 -34.10
C THR A 6 21.79 -8.59 -34.11
N ASP A 7 23.00 -8.38 -33.61
CA ASP A 7 23.97 -9.44 -33.40
C ASP A 7 23.43 -10.30 -32.25
N GLY A 8 22.96 -11.51 -32.57
CA GLY A 8 22.30 -12.45 -31.66
C GLY A 8 23.18 -13.00 -30.52
N HIS A 9 24.04 -12.19 -29.93
CA HIS A 9 24.68 -12.43 -28.64
C HIS A 9 23.79 -11.85 -27.53
N GLY A 10 22.54 -12.30 -27.49
CA GLY A 10 21.64 -12.01 -26.39
C GLY A 10 22.08 -12.83 -25.19
N SER A 11 22.99 -12.29 -24.38
CA SER A 11 23.09 -12.72 -22.98
C SER A 11 21.66 -12.66 -22.43
N THR A 12 21.06 -13.82 -22.18
CA THR A 12 19.71 -13.91 -21.63
C THR A 12 19.64 -12.92 -20.48
N PRO A 13 18.74 -11.92 -20.48
CA PRO A 13 18.69 -10.98 -19.38
C PRO A 13 18.55 -11.81 -18.12
N LYS A 14 19.53 -11.66 -17.22
CA LYS A 14 19.53 -12.39 -15.95
C LYS A 14 18.21 -12.03 -15.29
N LEU A 15 17.31 -13.00 -15.17
CA LEU A 15 16.09 -12.88 -14.39
C LEU A 15 16.54 -12.64 -12.95
N THR A 16 16.75 -11.38 -12.60
CA THR A 16 16.90 -10.97 -11.22
C THR A 16 15.55 -11.18 -10.56
N GLU A 17 15.56 -11.69 -9.33
CA GLU A 17 14.35 -11.69 -8.52
C GLU A 17 13.74 -10.28 -8.58
N PRO A 18 12.41 -10.15 -8.77
CA PRO A 18 11.79 -8.84 -8.84
C PRO A 18 12.15 -8.09 -7.56
N GLU A 19 12.81 -6.94 -7.69
CA GLU A 19 13.09 -6.10 -6.54
C GLU A 19 11.75 -5.79 -5.86
N PRO A 20 11.59 -6.07 -4.55
CA PRO A 20 10.34 -5.81 -3.86
C PRO A 20 10.12 -4.29 -3.84
N LEU A 21 9.30 -3.82 -4.78
CA LEU A 21 8.86 -2.44 -4.80
C LEU A 21 7.98 -2.21 -3.56
N PRO A 22 8.22 -1.15 -2.78
CA PRO A 22 7.30 -0.78 -1.72
C PRO A 22 5.93 -0.51 -2.34
N SER A 23 4.96 -1.36 -2.02
CA SER A 23 3.59 -1.21 -2.52
C SER A 23 2.98 0.04 -1.90
N LEU A 24 2.95 1.13 -2.66
CA LEU A 24 2.34 2.40 -2.24
C LEU A 24 0.80 2.36 -2.32
N PHE A 25 0.23 1.29 -2.86
CA PHE A 25 -1.20 1.16 -3.08
C PHE A 25 -1.87 0.46 -1.91
N VAL A 26 -2.69 1.20 -1.18
CA VAL A 26 -3.61 0.65 -0.18
C VAL A 26 -4.95 0.43 -0.88
N THR A 27 -5.46 -0.79 -0.83
CA THR A 27 -6.79 -1.13 -1.38
C THR A 27 -7.87 -1.14 -0.30
N GLY A 28 -7.48 -1.32 0.97
CA GLY A 28 -8.41 -1.35 2.09
C GLY A 28 -7.80 -0.83 3.39
N TYR A 29 -8.68 -0.43 4.30
CA TYR A 29 -8.29 0.01 5.64
C TYR A 29 -9.34 -0.39 6.69
N ALA A 30 -8.89 -0.52 7.93
CA ALA A 30 -9.75 -0.75 9.08
C ALA A 30 -9.33 0.11 10.27
N ILE A 31 -10.30 0.50 11.08
CA ILE A 31 -10.09 1.21 12.34
C ILE A 31 -10.52 0.28 13.46
N GLN A 32 -9.58 -0.08 14.33
CA GLN A 32 -9.81 -0.94 15.49
C GLN A 32 -9.67 -0.12 16.77
N VAL A 33 -10.58 -0.34 17.71
CA VAL A 33 -10.45 0.17 19.09
C VAL A 33 -9.84 -0.95 19.92
N VAL A 34 -8.69 -0.68 20.56
CA VAL A 34 -7.98 -1.64 21.40
C VAL A 34 -7.95 -1.08 22.82
N GLU A 35 -8.39 -1.88 23.80
CA GLU A 35 -8.30 -1.59 25.24
C GLU A 35 -8.81 -0.18 25.62
N GLU A 36 -9.93 0.21 24.98
CA GLU A 36 -10.68 1.49 25.14
C GLU A 36 -9.92 2.80 24.88
N ASN A 37 -8.59 2.80 24.87
CA ASN A 37 -7.77 4.00 24.84
C ASN A 37 -6.87 4.11 23.61
N ILE A 38 -6.69 3.03 22.85
CA ILE A 38 -5.84 2.99 21.66
C ILE A 38 -6.72 2.79 20.43
N ILE A 39 -6.50 3.61 19.41
CA ILE A 39 -7.03 3.42 18.07
C ILE A 39 -5.91 2.88 17.19
N ARG A 40 -6.19 1.79 16.48
CA ARG A 40 -5.29 1.19 15.50
C ARG A 40 -5.87 1.35 14.11
N LEU A 41 -5.14 2.02 13.23
CA LEU A 41 -5.40 2.08 11.81
C LEU A 41 -4.60 0.97 11.12
N LEU A 42 -5.29 0.11 10.39
CA LEU A 42 -4.72 -0.94 9.57
C LEU A 42 -4.94 -0.57 8.11
N PHE A 43 -3.90 -0.72 7.29
CA PHE A 43 -3.96 -0.52 5.85
C PHE A 43 -3.42 -1.77 5.18
N TRP A 44 -4.13 -2.29 4.18
CA TRP A 44 -3.72 -3.47 3.44
C TRP A 44 -3.87 -3.27 1.93
N THR A 45 -3.18 -4.15 1.20
CA THR A 45 -3.31 -4.32 -0.24
C THR A 45 -3.84 -5.71 -0.50
N GLU A 46 -4.91 -5.80 -1.27
CA GLU A 46 -5.38 -7.03 -1.87
C GLU A 46 -4.48 -7.36 -3.05
N LEU A 47 -3.89 -8.54 -3.03
CA LEU A 47 -3.08 -9.01 -4.14
C LEU A 47 -3.98 -9.64 -5.21
N PRO A 48 -3.67 -9.44 -6.50
CA PRO A 48 -4.37 -10.12 -7.56
C PRO A 48 -4.12 -11.62 -7.47
N GLU A 49 -5.13 -12.42 -7.86
CA GLU A 49 -4.97 -13.86 -8.02
C GLU A 49 -3.99 -14.14 -9.16
N ILE A 50 -2.89 -14.84 -8.87
CA ILE A 50 -1.91 -15.27 -9.88
C ILE A 50 -1.85 -16.79 -9.87
N GLY A 51 -2.15 -17.41 -11.01
CA GLY A 51 -1.89 -18.84 -11.23
C GLY A 51 -2.60 -19.79 -10.26
N GLY A 52 -3.85 -19.51 -9.89
CA GLY A 52 -4.65 -20.37 -9.00
C GLY A 52 -4.32 -20.23 -7.51
N GLN A 53 -3.53 -19.23 -7.13
CA GLN A 53 -3.39 -18.84 -5.73
C GLN A 53 -4.66 -18.16 -5.23
N GLU A 54 -5.05 -18.45 -3.99
CA GLU A 54 -6.17 -17.79 -3.33
C GLU A 54 -5.88 -16.30 -3.12
N HIS A 55 -6.95 -15.51 -3.09
CA HIS A 55 -6.87 -14.08 -2.81
C HIS A 55 -6.23 -13.80 -1.44
N GLU A 56 -5.14 -13.01 -1.44
CA GLU A 56 -4.41 -12.63 -0.22
C GLU A 56 -4.53 -11.12 0.06
N ALA A 57 -4.81 -10.77 1.31
CA ALA A 57 -4.67 -9.40 1.81
C ALA A 57 -3.35 -9.25 2.59
N ARG A 58 -2.46 -8.35 2.13
CA ARG A 58 -1.19 -8.06 2.80
C ARG A 58 -1.24 -6.75 3.56
N LEU A 59 -0.93 -6.80 4.85
CA LEU A 59 -0.84 -5.63 5.70
C LEU A 59 0.36 -4.76 5.29
N GLN A 60 0.09 -3.51 4.91
CA GLN A 60 1.11 -2.54 4.51
C GLN A 60 1.54 -1.65 5.67
N ALA A 61 0.57 -1.16 6.45
CA ALA A 61 0.85 -0.24 7.53
C ALA A 61 -0.07 -0.48 8.73
N ARG A 62 0.50 -0.25 9.91
CA ARG A 62 -0.20 -0.29 11.19
C ARG A 62 0.19 0.93 12.00
N ILE A 63 -0.77 1.81 12.24
CA ILE A 63 -0.58 3.00 13.05
C ILE A 63 -1.40 2.84 14.32
N ALA A 64 -0.75 2.84 15.47
CA ALA A 64 -1.42 2.86 16.77
C ALA A 64 -1.29 4.25 17.38
N MET A 65 -2.38 4.80 17.90
CA MET A 65 -2.37 6.11 18.55
C MET A 65 -3.39 6.17 19.69
N PRO A 66 -3.18 7.02 20.70
CA PRO A 66 -4.19 7.29 21.71
C PRO A 66 -5.49 7.85 21.10
N ILE A 67 -6.64 7.51 21.70
CA ILE A 67 -7.95 7.97 21.24
C ILE A 67 -8.06 9.50 21.17
N LYS A 68 -7.39 10.23 22.08
CA LYS A 68 -7.33 11.70 22.08
C LYS A 68 -6.69 12.24 20.81
N THR A 69 -5.56 11.65 20.40
CA THR A 69 -4.85 12.01 19.16
C THR A 69 -5.71 11.74 17.93
N PHE A 70 -6.37 10.58 17.89
CA PHE A 70 -7.26 10.23 16.78
C PHE A 70 -8.44 11.20 16.65
N ARG A 71 -9.10 11.55 17.77
CA ARG A 71 -10.21 12.52 17.78
C ARG A 71 -9.77 13.89 17.26
N SER A 72 -8.59 14.36 17.65
CA SER A 72 -8.02 15.61 17.14
C SER A 72 -7.82 15.56 15.62
N LEU A 73 -7.21 14.47 15.12
CA LEU A 73 -6.95 14.27 13.70
C LEU A 73 -8.23 14.27 12.86
N ILE A 74 -9.28 13.58 13.31
CA ILE A 74 -10.59 13.56 12.62
C ILE A 74 -11.27 14.93 12.66
N SER A 75 -11.13 15.67 13.76
CA SER A 75 -11.67 17.04 13.87
C SER A 75 -11.04 17.97 12.83
N GLU A 76 -9.71 17.96 12.71
CA GLU A 76 -8.99 18.77 11.72
C GLU A 76 -9.35 18.35 10.28
N ALA A 77 -9.42 17.05 9.99
CA ALA A 77 -9.83 16.55 8.68
C ALA A 77 -11.23 17.05 8.27
N ARG A 78 -12.19 17.11 9.21
CA ARG A 78 -13.53 17.63 8.94
C ARG A 78 -13.54 19.12 8.62
N LYS A 79 -12.69 19.92 9.28
CA LYS A 79 -12.57 21.36 8.99
C LYS A 79 -12.04 21.59 7.59
N ILE A 80 -11.01 20.84 7.19
CA ILE A 80 -10.41 20.91 5.85
C ILE A 80 -11.43 20.51 4.76
N SER A 81 -12.23 19.48 5.02
CA SER A 81 -13.30 19.05 4.09
C SER A 81 -14.33 20.15 3.87
N ARG A 82 -14.76 20.84 4.94
CA ARG A 82 -15.74 21.94 4.86
C ARG A 82 -15.20 23.19 4.16
N SER A 83 -13.90 23.48 4.26
CA SER A 83 -13.31 24.66 3.59
C SER A 83 -13.10 24.48 2.08
N LYS A 84 -13.27 23.25 1.57
CA LYS A 84 -13.13 22.93 0.13
C LYS A 84 -14.49 22.82 -0.58
N GLN A 85 -15.60 22.94 0.14
CA GLN A 85 -16.94 23.14 -0.40
C GLN A 85 -17.26 24.64 -0.44
#